data_AF-A0A954XS10-F1
#
_entry.id   AF-A0A954XS10-F1
#
_cell.length_a   1.000
_cell.length_b   1.000
_cell.length_c   1.000
_cell.angle_alpha   90.00
_cell.angle_beta   90.00
_cell.angle_gamma   90.00
#
_symmetry.space_group_name_H-M   'P 1'
#
loop_
_entity.id
_entity.type
_entity.pdbx_description
1 polymer ?
#
loop_
_entity_poly.entity_id
_entity_poly.type
_entity_poly.pdbx_seq_one_letter_code
_entity_poly.pdbx_strand_id
1 'polypeptide(L)'
;MDKLAELFDLPPESPAYRELESTAYMGGPLVSVRYWLGRLLNYNFFRASDSEVSAALVQYLYDIGCEKGAKLGSSQDAWISIAEFLRYQWQTGSGMSPAKTSKWGAALYAVLSDPDLSITEIAQYAETTDKQVGRIAEVNWLKELWKRRNV
;
A
#
# COMPACT_ATOMS: atom_id res chain seq x y z
N MET A 1 -2.23 -12.70 -16.75
CA MET A 1 -3.19 -12.02 -15.87
C MET A 1 -4.37 -12.92 -15.56
N ASP A 2 -4.92 -13.62 -16.55
CA ASP A 2 -6.09 -14.50 -16.40
C ASP A 2 -5.99 -15.52 -15.26
N LYS A 3 -4.86 -16.22 -15.14
CA LYS A 3 -4.63 -17.15 -14.01
C LYS A 3 -4.72 -16.46 -12.64
N LEU A 4 -4.21 -15.23 -12.49
CA LEU A 4 -4.28 -14.52 -11.21
C LEU A 4 -5.71 -14.04 -10.91
N ALA A 5 -6.43 -13.63 -11.95
CA ALA A 5 -7.84 -13.26 -11.84
C ALA A 5 -8.68 -14.46 -11.38
N GLU A 6 -8.51 -15.62 -12.01
CA GLU A 6 -9.21 -16.86 -11.63
C GLU A 6 -8.93 -17.28 -10.18
N LEU A 7 -7.67 -17.21 -9.75
CA LEU A 7 -7.30 -17.51 -8.37
C LEU A 7 -7.93 -16.53 -7.37
N PHE A 8 -8.14 -15.27 -7.76
CA PHE A 8 -8.71 -14.23 -6.87
C PHE A 8 -10.24 -14.36 -6.75
N ASP A 9 -10.89 -14.95 -7.76
CA ASP A 9 -12.33 -15.26 -7.71
C ASP A 9 -12.65 -16.45 -6.79
N LEU A 10 -11.63 -17.22 -6.35
CA LEU A 10 -11.81 -18.30 -5.40
C LEU A 10 -12.07 -17.78 -3.98
N PRO A 11 -12.71 -18.57 -3.11
CA PRO A 11 -12.89 -18.20 -1.71
C PRO A 11 -11.54 -17.97 -0.99
N PRO A 12 -11.39 -16.95 -0.12
CA PRO A 12 -10.12 -16.64 0.55
C PRO A 12 -9.51 -17.77 1.39
N GLU A 13 -10.34 -18.70 1.85
CA GLU A 13 -9.93 -19.92 2.57
C GLU A 13 -9.30 -20.98 1.67
N SER A 14 -9.48 -20.90 0.35
CA SER A 14 -8.90 -21.82 -0.63
C SER A 14 -7.37 -21.77 -0.60
N PRO A 15 -6.68 -22.93 -0.56
CA PRO A 15 -5.23 -22.98 -0.72
C PRO A 15 -4.74 -22.26 -1.97
N ALA A 16 -5.45 -22.41 -3.09
CA ALA A 16 -5.09 -21.79 -4.37
C ALA A 16 -5.27 -20.26 -4.34
N TYR A 17 -6.27 -19.74 -3.60
CA TYR A 17 -6.37 -18.29 -3.36
C TYR A 17 -5.17 -17.79 -2.54
N ARG A 18 -4.75 -18.54 -1.52
CA ARG A 18 -3.60 -18.16 -0.67
C ARG A 18 -2.26 -18.15 -1.42
N GLU A 19 -2.14 -18.90 -2.52
CA GLU A 19 -0.98 -18.80 -3.42
C GLU A 19 -0.84 -17.41 -4.07
N LEU A 20 -1.92 -16.62 -4.14
CA LEU A 20 -1.83 -15.24 -4.60
C LEU A 20 -1.05 -14.36 -3.64
N GLU A 21 -1.12 -14.61 -2.34
CA GLU A 21 -0.36 -13.81 -1.36
C GLU A 21 1.14 -13.97 -1.60
N SER A 22 1.63 -15.20 -1.85
CA SER A 22 3.04 -15.42 -2.17
C SER A 22 3.42 -14.85 -3.54
N THR A 23 2.51 -14.96 -4.52
CA THR A 23 2.71 -14.40 -5.86
C THR A 23 2.75 -12.88 -5.87
N ALA A 24 1.97 -12.20 -5.01
CA ALA A 24 1.97 -10.74 -4.89
C ALA A 24 3.39 -10.20 -4.74
N TYR A 25 4.17 -10.73 -3.80
CA TYR A 25 5.53 -10.27 -3.54
C TYR A 25 6.52 -10.62 -4.66
N MET A 26 6.29 -11.71 -5.41
CA MET A 26 7.17 -12.12 -6.52
C MET A 26 6.81 -11.46 -7.85
N GLY A 27 5.56 -11.02 -8.02
CA GLY A 27 5.04 -10.42 -9.26
C GLY A 27 5.28 -8.92 -9.40
N GLY A 28 5.91 -8.30 -8.41
CA GLY A 28 6.24 -6.88 -8.40
C GLY A 28 5.06 -5.96 -8.01
N PRO A 29 5.29 -4.63 -8.02
CA PRO A 29 4.36 -3.66 -7.46
C PRO A 29 2.96 -3.70 -8.06
N LEU A 30 2.89 -3.94 -9.38
CA LEU A 30 1.64 -4.00 -10.13
C LEU A 30 0.71 -5.12 -9.66
N VAL A 31 1.29 -6.29 -9.37
CA VAL A 31 0.57 -7.47 -8.89
C VAL A 31 0.21 -7.30 -7.41
N SER A 32 1.14 -6.79 -6.59
CA SER A 32 0.89 -6.51 -5.17
C SER A 32 -0.24 -5.50 -4.93
N VAL A 33 -0.26 -4.39 -5.67
CA VAL A 33 -1.33 -3.38 -5.54
C VAL A 33 -2.68 -3.99 -5.89
N ARG A 34 -2.79 -4.69 -7.02
CA ARG A 34 -4.06 -5.32 -7.43
C ARG A 34 -4.57 -6.30 -6.39
N TYR A 35 -3.68 -7.13 -5.85
CA TYR A 35 -4.03 -8.09 -4.82
C TYR A 35 -4.52 -7.37 -3.55
N TRP A 36 -3.71 -6.51 -2.93
CA TRP A 36 -4.06 -5.91 -1.64
C TRP A 36 -5.22 -4.92 -1.73
N LEU A 37 -5.26 -4.09 -2.78
CA LEU A 37 -6.39 -3.18 -3.01
C LEU A 37 -7.67 -3.97 -3.27
N GLY A 38 -7.59 -5.04 -4.07
CA GLY A 38 -8.74 -5.90 -4.34
C GLY A 38 -9.27 -6.57 -3.09
N ARG A 39 -8.39 -6.97 -2.17
CA ARG A 39 -8.77 -7.54 -0.88
C ARG A 39 -9.47 -6.54 0.04
N LEU A 40 -9.01 -5.29 0.04
CA LEU A 40 -9.59 -4.21 0.84
C LEU A 40 -10.97 -3.79 0.30
N LEU A 41 -11.12 -3.76 -1.04
CA LEU A 41 -12.33 -3.29 -1.71
C LEU A 41 -13.29 -4.41 -2.14
N ASN A 42 -12.93 -5.68 -1.88
CA ASN A 42 -13.66 -6.85 -2.35
C ASN A 42 -13.93 -6.83 -3.87
N TYR A 43 -12.89 -6.54 -4.65
CA TYR A 43 -12.96 -6.40 -6.11
C TYR A 43 -11.75 -7.01 -6.82
N ASN A 44 -11.97 -7.71 -7.94
CA ASN A 44 -10.91 -8.38 -8.68
C ASN A 44 -10.21 -7.45 -9.69
N PHE A 45 -9.21 -6.72 -9.21
CA PHE A 45 -8.42 -5.80 -10.06
C PHE A 45 -7.47 -6.48 -11.05
N PHE A 46 -7.33 -7.82 -11.05
CA PHE A 46 -6.57 -8.51 -12.11
C PHE A 46 -7.29 -8.50 -13.46
N ARG A 47 -8.60 -8.27 -13.46
CA ARG A 47 -9.43 -8.09 -14.67
C ARG A 47 -9.51 -6.63 -15.13
N ALA A 48 -9.02 -5.70 -14.33
CA ALA A 48 -9.09 -4.27 -14.58
C ALA A 48 -7.86 -3.75 -15.32
N SER A 49 -8.06 -2.74 -16.14
CA SER A 49 -7.00 -1.98 -16.79
C SER A 49 -6.15 -1.22 -15.77
N ASP A 50 -4.92 -0.86 -16.14
CA ASP A 50 -4.02 -0.12 -15.24
C ASP A 50 -4.58 1.25 -14.83
N SER A 51 -5.36 1.90 -15.70
CA SER A 51 -6.00 3.19 -15.39
C SER A 51 -7.12 3.03 -14.37
N GLU A 52 -7.93 1.97 -14.46
CA GLU A 52 -8.96 1.66 -13.46
C GLU A 52 -8.35 1.35 -12.09
N VAL A 53 -7.25 0.57 -12.06
CA VAL A 53 -6.52 0.28 -10.82
C VAL A 53 -5.94 1.56 -10.21
N SER A 54 -5.34 2.42 -11.05
CA SER A 54 -4.80 3.70 -10.61
C SER A 54 -5.88 4.61 -10.02
N ALA A 55 -7.02 4.74 -10.71
CA ALA A 55 -8.15 5.56 -10.24
C ALA A 55 -8.71 5.03 -8.91
N ALA A 56 -8.90 3.72 -8.79
CA ALA A 56 -9.37 3.09 -7.56
C ALA A 56 -8.36 3.26 -6.40
N LEU A 57 -7.06 3.16 -6.68
CA LEU A 57 -6.01 3.37 -5.68
C LEU A 57 -5.99 4.82 -5.17
N VAL A 58 -6.07 5.79 -6.08
CA VAL A 58 -6.13 7.21 -5.73
C VAL A 58 -7.36 7.50 -4.87
N GLN A 59 -8.53 6.98 -5.27
CA GLN A 59 -9.77 7.14 -4.51
C GLN A 59 -9.65 6.51 -3.12
N TYR A 60 -9.13 5.29 -3.03
CA TYR A 60 -8.93 4.61 -1.75
C TYR A 60 -8.03 5.43 -0.81
N LEU A 61 -6.89 5.93 -1.30
CA LEU A 61 -5.97 6.77 -0.53
C LEU A 61 -6.61 8.10 -0.10
N TYR A 62 -7.48 8.66 -0.94
CA TYR A 62 -8.25 9.85 -0.61
C TYR A 62 -9.22 9.59 0.55
N ASP A 63 -9.95 8.47 0.49
CA ASP A 63 -11.00 8.14 1.46
C ASP A 63 -10.45 7.84 2.86
N ILE A 64 -9.26 7.24 2.96
CA ILE A 64 -8.67 6.83 4.25
C ILE A 64 -7.61 7.79 4.79
N GLY A 65 -7.19 8.77 3.98
CA GLY A 65 -6.04 9.62 4.27
C GLY A 65 -6.35 11.07 3.96
N CYS A 66 -5.54 11.66 3.08
CA CYS A 66 -5.74 13.04 2.62
C CYS A 66 -5.55 13.18 1.11
N GLU A 67 -6.03 14.31 0.58
CA GLU A 67 -5.86 14.65 -0.84
C GLU A 67 -4.39 14.64 -1.30
N LYS A 68 -3.46 15.11 -0.46
CA LYS A 68 -2.03 15.14 -0.80
C LYS A 68 -1.46 13.74 -0.96
N GLY A 69 -1.81 12.83 -0.05
CA GLY A 69 -1.41 11.43 -0.13
C GLY A 69 -1.98 10.71 -1.34
N ALA A 70 -3.25 10.98 -1.67
CA ALA A 70 -3.91 10.43 -2.85
C ALA A 70 -3.15 10.75 -4.15
N LYS A 71 -2.56 11.94 -4.26
CA LYS A 71 -1.73 12.32 -5.43
C LYS A 71 -0.51 11.42 -5.62
N LEU A 72 0.01 10.78 -4.57
CA LEU A 72 1.11 9.81 -4.70
C LEU A 72 0.65 8.51 -5.36
N GLY A 73 -0.62 8.11 -5.17
CA GLY A 73 -1.23 6.94 -5.82
C GLY A 73 -1.27 7.00 -7.34
N SER A 74 -1.25 8.22 -7.91
CA SER A 74 -1.22 8.43 -9.35
C SER A 74 0.11 8.01 -10.02
N SER A 75 1.17 7.81 -9.22
CA SER A 75 2.49 7.42 -9.73
C SER A 75 2.71 5.92 -9.60
N GLN A 76 2.92 5.22 -10.72
CA GLN A 76 3.35 3.81 -10.65
C GLN A 76 4.67 3.63 -9.88
N ASP A 77 5.55 4.64 -9.89
CA ASP A 77 6.79 4.64 -9.10
C ASP A 77 6.55 4.56 -7.58
N ALA A 78 5.37 4.97 -7.09
CA ALA A 78 5.00 4.90 -5.69
C ALA A 78 4.34 3.57 -5.31
N TRP A 79 3.93 2.77 -6.30
CA TRP A 79 3.08 1.59 -6.06
C TRP A 79 3.76 0.52 -5.21
N ILE A 80 5.10 0.43 -5.25
CA ILE A 80 5.83 -0.51 -4.40
C ILE A 80 5.66 -0.16 -2.91
N SER A 81 5.86 1.12 -2.56
CA SER A 81 5.68 1.63 -1.21
C SER A 81 4.21 1.58 -0.77
N ILE A 82 3.30 1.87 -1.71
CA ILE A 82 1.86 1.85 -1.44
C ILE A 82 1.34 0.42 -1.25
N ALA A 83 1.89 -0.58 -1.94
CA ALA A 83 1.49 -1.97 -1.74
C ALA A 83 1.74 -2.46 -0.30
N GLU A 84 2.88 -2.10 0.28
CA GLU A 84 3.19 -2.42 1.69
C GLU A 84 2.22 -1.73 2.65
N PHE A 85 1.84 -0.51 2.33
CA PHE A 85 0.80 0.21 3.05
C PHE A 85 -0.58 -0.49 2.97
N LEU A 86 -1.02 -0.89 1.78
CA LEU A 86 -2.30 -1.59 1.58
C LEU A 86 -2.34 -2.91 2.36
N ARG A 87 -1.23 -3.65 2.35
CA ARG A 87 -1.08 -4.85 3.17
C ARG A 87 -1.26 -4.55 4.66
N TYR A 88 -0.60 -3.50 5.15
CA TYR A 88 -0.73 -3.09 6.54
C TYR A 88 -2.19 -2.77 6.90
N GLN A 89 -2.89 -2.00 6.07
CA GLN A 89 -4.31 -1.69 6.25
C GLN A 89 -5.18 -2.94 6.34
N TRP A 90 -4.91 -3.93 5.48
CA TRP A 90 -5.66 -5.17 5.51
C TRP A 90 -5.41 -5.98 6.80
N GLN A 91 -4.15 -6.05 7.25
CA GLN A 91 -3.77 -6.77 8.47
C GLN A 91 -4.41 -6.14 9.71
N THR A 92 -4.38 -4.81 9.82
CA THR A 92 -4.98 -4.09 10.97
C THR A 92 -6.50 -4.17 10.96
N GLY A 93 -7.15 -4.02 9.80
CA GLY A 93 -8.60 -4.08 9.65
C GLY A 93 -9.20 -5.49 9.87
N SER A 94 -8.42 -6.54 9.61
CA SER A 94 -8.87 -7.94 9.77
C SER A 94 -8.73 -8.48 11.21
N GLY A 95 -8.24 -7.67 12.15
CA GLY A 95 -7.99 -8.12 13.53
C GLY A 95 -6.84 -9.12 13.65
N MET A 96 -6.10 -9.40 12.57
CA MET A 96 -4.85 -10.14 12.65
C MET A 96 -3.82 -9.25 13.34
N SER A 97 -3.09 -9.82 14.31
CA SER A 97 -2.01 -9.10 14.95
C SER A 97 -1.02 -8.69 13.87
N PRO A 98 -0.79 -7.37 13.64
CA PRO A 98 0.17 -6.96 12.63
C PRO A 98 1.49 -7.63 13.01
N ALA A 99 2.12 -8.34 12.06
CA ALA A 99 3.44 -8.91 12.28
C ALA A 99 4.40 -7.78 12.73
N LYS A 100 5.64 -8.12 13.10
CA LYS A 100 6.70 -7.17 13.57
C LYS A 100 6.90 -5.87 12.73
N THR A 101 6.19 -5.71 11.62
CA THR A 101 5.99 -4.58 10.71
C THR A 101 5.00 -3.48 11.14
N SER A 102 4.39 -3.52 12.35
CA SER A 102 3.38 -2.50 12.75
C SER A 102 3.87 -1.05 12.64
N LYS A 103 5.14 -0.80 12.97
CA LYS A 103 5.76 0.54 12.92
C LYS A 103 6.09 1.00 11.50
N TRP A 104 6.43 0.06 10.60
CA TRP A 104 6.73 0.40 9.21
C TRP A 104 5.45 0.75 8.45
N GLY A 105 4.41 -0.07 8.60
CA GLY A 105 3.10 0.23 8.06
C GLY A 105 2.50 1.52 8.63
N ALA A 106 2.68 1.76 9.94
CA ALA A 106 2.28 3.03 10.56
C ALA A 106 3.07 4.23 10.01
N ALA A 107 4.38 4.09 9.78
CA ALA A 107 5.19 5.16 9.17
C ALA A 107 4.76 5.45 7.73
N LEU A 108 4.43 4.43 6.94
CA LEU A 108 3.87 4.60 5.59
C LEU A 108 2.50 5.25 5.62
N TYR A 109 1.63 4.85 6.56
CA TYR A 109 0.34 5.51 6.76
C TYR A 109 0.51 6.97 7.13
N ALA A 110 1.45 7.32 8.02
CA ALA A 110 1.73 8.71 8.38
C ALA A 110 2.10 9.55 7.15
N VAL A 111 3.02 9.06 6.32
CA VAL A 111 3.43 9.75 5.07
C VAL A 111 2.28 9.88 4.08
N LEU A 112 1.43 8.86 3.94
CA LEU A 112 0.28 8.91 3.04
C LEU A 112 -0.88 9.72 3.61
N SER A 113 -0.95 9.91 4.92
CA SER A 113 -1.97 10.74 5.58
C SER A 113 -1.58 12.22 5.59
N ASP A 114 -0.29 12.53 5.61
CA ASP A 114 0.23 13.87 5.35
C ASP A 114 1.71 13.78 4.89
N PRO A 115 1.98 13.95 3.59
CA PRO A 115 3.34 13.86 3.04
C PRO A 115 4.31 14.94 3.54
N ASP A 116 3.79 16.03 4.10
CA ASP A 116 4.58 17.16 4.60
C ASP A 116 5.19 16.93 5.98
N LEU A 117 4.72 15.92 6.73
CA LEU A 117 5.24 15.58 8.07
C LEU A 117 6.75 15.38 8.07
N SER A 118 7.44 15.96 9.04
CA SER A 118 8.86 15.72 9.26
C SER A 118 9.13 14.25 9.65
N ILE A 119 10.40 13.82 9.53
CA ILE A 119 10.81 12.47 9.96
C ILE A 119 10.50 12.24 11.44
N THR A 120 10.65 13.28 12.27
CA THR A 120 10.36 13.24 13.70
C THR A 120 8.87 13.03 13.97
N GLU A 121 7.98 13.73 13.26
CA GLU A 121 6.53 13.55 13.40
C GLU A 121 6.09 12.16 12.93
N ILE A 122 6.65 11.65 11.83
CA ILE A 122 6.41 10.28 11.36
C ILE A 122 6.87 9.26 12.41
N ALA A 123 8.02 9.49 13.04
CA ALA A 123 8.55 8.60 14.08
C ALA A 123 7.65 8.57 15.32
N GLN A 124 7.12 9.73 15.73
CA GLN A 124 6.14 9.82 16.82
C GLN A 124 4.86 9.06 16.48
N TYR A 125 4.30 9.28 15.29
CA TYR A 125 3.09 8.57 14.83
C TYR A 125 3.28 7.05 14.81
N ALA A 126 4.43 6.59 14.34
CA ALA A 126 4.77 5.18 14.24
C ALA A 126 5.35 4.58 15.54
N GLU A 127 5.35 5.33 16.64
CA GLU A 127 5.89 4.94 17.95
C GLU A 127 7.31 4.35 17.85
N THR A 128 8.16 5.03 17.10
CA THR A 128 9.51 4.58 16.73
C THR A 128 10.50 5.75 16.82
N THR A 129 11.75 5.52 16.37
CA THR A 129 12.79 6.57 16.36
C THR A 129 13.01 7.13 14.96
N ASP A 130 13.44 8.39 14.86
CA ASP A 130 13.85 9.04 13.61
C ASP A 130 14.88 8.21 12.85
N LYS A 131 15.83 7.60 13.57
CA LYS A 131 16.84 6.69 13.01
C LYS A 131 16.23 5.45 12.37
N GLN A 132 15.16 4.90 12.95
CA GLN A 132 14.46 3.76 12.38
C GLN A 132 13.64 4.17 11.16
N VAL A 133 12.93 5.31 11.22
CA VAL A 133 12.20 5.85 10.05
C VAL A 133 13.13 6.15 8.89
N GLY A 134 14.27 6.79 9.14
CA GLY A 134 15.26 7.13 8.12
C GLY A 134 15.90 5.92 7.42
N ARG A 135 15.71 4.70 7.96
CA ARG A 135 16.15 3.44 7.32
C ARG A 135 15.05 2.78 6.47
N ILE A 136 13.81 3.27 6.53
CA ILE A 136 12.70 2.75 5.74
C ILE A 136 12.79 3.39 4.34
N ALA A 137 13.23 2.62 3.36
CA ALA A 137 13.45 3.10 2.00
C ALA A 137 12.17 3.66 1.38
N GLU A 138 11.05 3.01 1.63
CA GLU A 138 9.74 3.34 1.10
C GLU A 138 9.23 4.70 1.60
N VAL A 139 9.48 5.03 2.88
CA VAL A 139 9.17 6.34 3.48
C VAL A 139 10.01 7.43 2.84
N ASN A 140 11.33 7.22 2.75
CA ASN A 140 12.24 8.18 2.13
C ASN A 140 11.86 8.44 0.67
N TRP A 141 11.53 7.37 -0.07
CA TRP A 141 11.12 7.45 -1.46
C TRP A 141 9.81 8.23 -1.65
N LEU A 142 8.77 7.93 -0.87
CA LEU A 142 7.49 8.66 -0.96
C LEU A 142 7.66 10.16 -0.65
N LYS A 143 8.50 10.51 0.34
CA LYS A 143 8.79 11.91 0.65
C LYS A 143 9.59 12.60 -0.45
N GLU A 144 10.55 11.92 -1.06
CA GLU A 144 11.29 12.45 -2.20
C GLU A 144 10.38 12.69 -3.40
N LEU A 145 9.51 11.72 -3.71
CA LEU A 145 8.54 11.83 -4.79
C LEU A 145 7.57 12.99 -4.56
N TRP A 146 7.10 13.17 -3.33
CA TRP A 146 6.25 14.29 -2.96
C TRP A 146 6.92 15.65 -3.19
N LYS A 147 8.19 15.79 -2.76
CA LYS A 147 8.97 17.02 -2.97
C LYS A 147 9.15 17.33 -4.45
N ARG A 148 9.49 16.33 -5.28
CA ARG A 148 9.69 16.53 -6.73
C ARG A 148 8.43 16.99 -7.47
N ARG A 149 7.24 16.76 -6.92
CA ARG A 149 5.95 17.06 -7.54
C ARG A 149 5.29 18.35 -7.06
N ASN A 150 5.75 18.92 -5.94
CA ASN A 150 5.15 20.10 -5.31
C ASN A 150 6.16 21.23 -5.07
N VAL A 151 7.31 21.19 -5.77
CA VAL A 151 8.26 22.30 -5.90
C VAL A 151 8.12 22.91 -7.30
#